data_AF-A0A969QSJ0-F1
#
_entry.id   AF-A0A969QSJ0-F1
#
_cell.length_a   1.000
_cell.length_b   1.000
_cell.length_c   1.000
_cell.angle_alpha   90.00
_cell.angle_beta   90.00
_cell.angle_gamma   90.00
#
_symmetry.space_group_name_H-M   'P 1'
#
loop_
_entity.id
_entity.type
_entity.pdbx_description
1 polymer ?
#
loop_
_entity_poly.entity_id
_entity_poly.type
_entity_poly.pdbx_seq_one_letter_code
_entity_poly.pdbx_strand_id
1 'polypeptide(L)'
;MTHSGPLLRSRQSPGILPEKEADVAREYLKKAAGGAQVRKAEVEDTVRRMLADPRSKALATRFAAQWLRLQDVEKVSPDAFWFPNYSRQLMEAMIRETEVFFEQLVRQDRSLL
;
A
#
# COMPACT_ATOMS: atom_id res chain seq x y z
N MET A 1 -8.46 51.71 9.12
CA MET A 1 -9.37 50.70 8.54
C MET A 1 -8.54 49.79 7.64
N THR A 2 -8.09 48.66 8.16
CA THR A 2 -7.19 47.73 7.45
C THR A 2 -7.82 46.35 7.43
N HIS A 3 -7.99 45.81 6.22
CA HIS A 3 -8.53 44.49 5.91
C HIS A 3 -7.67 43.38 6.53
N SER A 4 -8.31 42.39 7.14
CA SER A 4 -7.73 41.06 7.38
C SER A 4 -8.70 40.01 6.84
N GLY A 5 -8.42 39.53 5.63
CA GLY A 5 -9.02 38.33 5.07
C GLY A 5 -8.28 37.08 5.59
N PRO A 6 -8.95 35.92 5.69
CA PRO A 6 -8.39 34.73 6.31
C PRO A 6 -7.31 34.08 5.43
N LEU A 7 -6.23 33.65 6.08
CA LEU A 7 -5.12 32.90 5.48
C LEU A 7 -5.63 31.54 4.96
N LEU A 8 -5.73 31.42 3.64
CA LEU A 8 -5.88 30.13 2.97
C LEU A 8 -4.61 29.31 3.21
N ARG A 9 -4.68 28.36 4.15
CA ARG A 9 -3.64 27.35 4.35
C ARG A 9 -3.56 26.52 3.06
N SER A 10 -2.46 26.67 2.34
CA SER A 10 -2.14 25.93 1.13
C SER A 10 -2.28 24.43 1.38
N ARG A 11 -3.34 23.84 0.81
CA ARG A 11 -3.48 22.41 0.65
C ARG A 11 -2.35 21.99 -0.29
N GLN A 12 -1.31 21.37 0.24
CA GLN A 12 -0.37 20.62 -0.59
C GLN A 12 -1.19 19.57 -1.34
N SER A 13 -1.46 19.83 -2.62
CA SER A 13 -1.94 18.82 -3.54
C SER A 13 -0.88 17.72 -3.59
N PRO A 14 -1.24 16.44 -3.39
CA PRO A 14 -0.29 15.36 -3.61
C PRO A 14 0.17 15.46 -5.07
N GLY A 15 1.49 15.57 -5.25
CA GLY A 15 2.11 15.75 -6.55
C GLY A 15 1.58 14.70 -7.54
N ILE A 16 1.29 15.16 -8.75
CA ILE A 16 0.98 14.29 -9.88
C ILE A 16 2.17 13.33 -10.02
N LEU A 17 1.93 12.05 -9.75
CA LEU A 17 2.90 10.98 -9.99
C LEU A 17 3.24 10.98 -11.50
N PRO A 18 4.51 10.85 -11.90
CA PRO A 18 4.89 10.88 -13.31
C PRO A 18 4.18 9.77 -14.10
N GLU A 19 3.55 10.15 -15.23
CA GLU A 19 2.66 9.28 -16.04
C GLU A 19 3.28 7.94 -16.48
N LYS A 20 4.61 7.87 -16.62
CA LYS A 20 5.34 6.70 -17.15
C LYS A 20 5.15 5.41 -16.35
N GLU A 21 4.75 5.54 -15.09
CA GLU A 21 4.68 4.39 -14.19
C GLU A 21 3.41 3.56 -14.49
N ALA A 22 2.29 4.15 -14.94
CA ALA A 22 0.98 3.48 -15.11
C ALA A 22 0.90 2.52 -16.32
N ASP A 23 2.00 2.41 -17.06
CA ASP A 23 2.02 1.88 -18.42
C ASP A 23 2.11 0.36 -18.44
N VAL A 24 3.00 -0.26 -17.65
CA VAL A 24 2.81 -1.53 -16.91
C VAL A 24 1.59 -2.41 -17.29
N ALA A 25 0.62 -2.32 -16.38
CA ALA A 25 -0.64 -3.04 -16.47
C ALA A 25 -1.50 -2.61 -17.67
N ARG A 26 -1.44 -1.33 -18.07
CA ARG A 26 -2.25 -0.79 -19.17
C ARG A 26 -1.82 -1.35 -20.52
N GLU A 27 -0.52 -1.47 -20.76
CA GLU A 27 0.08 -2.08 -21.93
C GLU A 27 -0.38 -3.54 -22.06
N TYR A 28 -0.32 -4.27 -20.95
CA TYR A 28 -0.72 -5.67 -20.92
C TYR A 28 -2.23 -5.87 -21.13
N LEU A 29 -3.07 -5.09 -20.42
CA LEU A 29 -4.53 -5.13 -20.59
C LEU A 29 -4.94 -4.76 -22.01
N LYS A 30 -4.26 -3.80 -22.64
CA LYS A 30 -4.48 -3.43 -24.03
C LYS A 30 -4.11 -4.56 -24.99
N LYS A 31 -3.01 -5.27 -24.74
CA LYS A 31 -2.59 -6.44 -25.53
C LYS A 31 -3.59 -7.59 -25.41
N ALA A 32 -4.05 -7.89 -24.20
CA ALA A 32 -5.04 -8.94 -23.94
C ALA A 32 -6.42 -8.59 -24.54
N ALA A 33 -6.88 -7.34 -24.41
CA ALA A 33 -8.14 -6.87 -24.98
C ALA A 33 -8.15 -6.89 -26.52
N GLY A 34 -6.98 -6.83 -27.17
CA GLY A 34 -6.83 -6.94 -28.62
C GLY A 34 -6.98 -8.37 -29.19
N GLY A 35 -7.35 -9.36 -28.38
CA GLY A 35 -7.51 -10.75 -28.81
C GLY A 35 -6.21 -11.52 -28.99
N ALA A 36 -5.07 -10.95 -28.56
CA ALA A 36 -3.79 -11.64 -28.60
C ALA A 36 -3.77 -12.81 -27.61
N GLN A 37 -3.27 -13.97 -28.05
CA GLN A 37 -3.11 -15.13 -27.18
C GLN A 37 -2.09 -14.82 -26.08
N VAL A 38 -2.59 -14.73 -24.85
CA VAL A 38 -1.77 -14.47 -23.67
C VAL A 38 -0.99 -15.74 -23.30
N ARG A 39 0.33 -15.68 -23.39
CA ARG A 39 1.21 -16.78 -22.97
C ARG A 39 1.48 -16.67 -21.47
N LYS A 40 1.44 -17.80 -20.75
CA LYS A 40 1.73 -17.87 -19.30
C LYS A 40 3.03 -17.15 -18.92
N ALA A 41 4.11 -17.37 -19.67
CA ALA A 41 5.40 -16.73 -19.42
C ALA A 41 5.35 -15.19 -19.54
N GLU A 42 4.53 -14.63 -20.44
CA GLU A 42 4.36 -13.18 -20.58
C GLU A 42 3.58 -12.59 -19.41
N VAL A 43 2.61 -13.34 -18.86
CA VAL A 43 1.89 -12.97 -17.63
C VAL A 43 2.88 -12.87 -16.48
N GLU A 44 3.69 -13.92 -16.29
CA GLU A 44 4.63 -14.02 -15.17
C GLU A 44 5.68 -12.90 -15.23
N ASP A 45 6.25 -12.61 -16.39
CA ASP A 45 7.22 -11.52 -16.55
C ASP A 45 6.58 -10.15 -16.27
N THR A 46 5.38 -9.93 -16.79
CA THR A 46 4.62 -8.69 -16.55
C THR A 46 4.30 -8.52 -15.06
N VAL A 47 3.85 -9.59 -14.39
CA VAL A 47 3.56 -9.58 -12.95
C VAL A 47 4.81 -9.31 -12.14
N ARG A 48 5.95 -9.94 -12.45
CA ARG A 48 7.23 -9.64 -11.76
C ARG A 48 7.61 -8.16 -11.91
N ARG A 49 7.46 -7.60 -13.11
CA ARG A 49 7.70 -6.17 -13.35
C ARG A 49 6.74 -5.27 -12.58
N MET A 50 5.45 -5.64 -12.51
CA MET A 50 4.45 -4.92 -11.72
C MET A 50 4.73 -4.99 -10.22
N LEU A 51 5.25 -6.10 -9.71
CA LEU A 51 5.63 -6.26 -8.31
C LEU A 51 6.93 -5.51 -7.96
N ALA A 52 7.86 -5.39 -8.92
CA ALA A 52 9.09 -4.59 -8.75
C ALA A 52 8.84 -3.07 -8.76
N ASP A 53 7.72 -2.62 -9.33
CA ASP A 53 7.34 -1.21 -9.38
C ASP A 53 7.09 -0.65 -7.95
N PRO A 54 7.58 0.55 -7.59
CA PRO A 54 7.39 1.15 -6.26
C PRO A 54 5.92 1.25 -5.81
N ARG A 55 4.97 1.29 -6.74
CA ARG A 55 3.54 1.38 -6.44
C ARG A 55 2.96 0.06 -5.94
N SER A 56 3.65 -1.06 -6.17
CA SER A 56 3.32 -2.35 -5.57
C SER A 56 3.34 -2.28 -4.04
N LYS A 57 4.15 -1.38 -3.45
CA LYS A 57 4.19 -1.12 -2.01
C LYS A 57 2.82 -0.73 -1.46
N ALA A 58 2.17 0.26 -2.07
CA ALA A 58 0.87 0.74 -1.63
C ALA A 58 -0.24 -0.32 -1.81
N LEU A 59 -0.11 -1.17 -2.84
CA LEU A 59 -1.00 -2.30 -3.04
C LEU A 59 -0.80 -3.36 -1.96
N ALA A 60 0.45 -3.72 -1.67
CA ALA A 60 0.81 -4.74 -0.68
C ALA A 60 0.38 -4.35 0.72
N THR A 61 0.66 -3.12 1.16
CA THR A 61 0.29 -2.67 2.52
C THR A 61 -1.22 -2.58 2.70
N ARG A 62 -1.96 -2.04 1.70
CA ARG A 62 -3.42 -1.99 1.74
C ARG A 62 -4.06 -3.38 1.73
N PHE A 63 -3.51 -4.28 0.91
CA PHE A 63 -3.96 -5.67 0.88
C PHE A 63 -3.74 -6.34 2.23
N ALA A 64 -2.55 -6.21 2.82
CA ALA A 64 -2.21 -6.77 4.12
C ALA A 64 -3.14 -6.23 5.23
N ALA A 65 -3.33 -4.91 5.26
CA ALA A 65 -4.22 -4.26 6.22
C ALA A 65 -5.63 -4.83 6.14
N GLN A 66 -6.18 -4.98 4.93
CA GLN A 66 -7.53 -5.49 4.76
C GLN A 66 -7.64 -7.00 5.03
N TRP A 67 -6.67 -7.79 4.59
CA TRP A 67 -6.68 -9.24 4.75
C TRP A 67 -6.52 -9.64 6.22
N LEU A 68 -5.60 -9.00 6.93
CA LEU A 68 -5.33 -9.25 8.35
C LEU A 68 -6.23 -8.41 9.27
N ARG A 69 -7.12 -7.59 8.68
CA ARG A 69 -8.05 -6.70 9.39
C ARG A 69 -7.33 -5.79 10.40
N LEU A 70 -6.19 -5.21 10.02
CA LEU A 70 -5.38 -4.38 10.92
C LEU A 70 -6.14 -3.15 11.45
N GLN A 71 -7.15 -2.66 10.72
CA GLN A 71 -8.06 -1.61 11.19
C GLN A 71 -8.86 -1.98 12.45
N ASP A 72 -8.99 -3.27 12.76
CA ASP A 72 -9.70 -3.71 13.97
C ASP A 72 -8.80 -3.71 15.20
N VAL A 73 -7.47 -3.68 15.03
CA VAL A 73 -6.51 -3.55 16.13
C VAL A 73 -6.72 -2.23 16.87
N GLU A 74 -7.07 -1.15 16.15
CA GLU A 74 -7.41 0.15 16.74
C GLU A 74 -8.64 0.11 17.66
N LYS A 75 -9.49 -0.89 17.52
CA LYS A 75 -10.70 -1.07 18.34
C LYS A 75 -10.43 -1.90 19.59
N VAL A 76 -9.24 -2.49 19.71
CA VAL A 76 -8.85 -3.29 20.86
C VAL A 76 -8.32 -2.35 21.95
N SER A 77 -8.94 -2.42 23.13
CA SER A 77 -8.50 -1.71 24.32
C SER A 77 -8.17 -2.72 25.41
N PRO A 78 -6.89 -3.11 25.55
CA PRO A 78 -6.44 -4.00 26.62
C PRO A 78 -6.64 -3.36 27.98
N ASP A 79 -7.02 -4.20 28.96
CA ASP A 79 -7.16 -3.77 30.34
C ASP A 79 -5.80 -3.32 30.90
N ALA A 80 -5.75 -2.10 31.44
CA ALA A 80 -4.51 -1.47 31.89
C ALA A 80 -3.88 -2.15 33.11
N PHE A 81 -4.66 -2.89 33.92
CA PHE A 81 -4.12 -3.67 35.04
C PHE A 81 -3.32 -4.86 34.53
N TRP A 82 -3.82 -5.55 33.50
CA TRP A 82 -3.15 -6.72 32.91
C TRP A 82 -2.07 -6.36 31.89
N PHE A 83 -2.23 -5.23 31.19
CA PHE A 83 -1.33 -4.80 30.11
C PHE A 83 -0.82 -3.36 30.33
N PRO A 84 -0.08 -3.08 31.42
CA PRO A 84 0.31 -1.71 31.79
C PRO A 84 1.25 -1.04 30.78
N ASN A 85 1.95 -1.83 29.97
CA ASN A 85 2.86 -1.33 28.93
C ASN A 85 2.18 -1.16 27.56
N TYR A 86 0.90 -1.52 27.43
CA TYR A 86 0.17 -1.31 26.20
C TYR A 86 -0.09 0.18 25.99
N SER A 87 0.40 0.71 24.88
CA SER A 87 0.22 2.11 24.51
C SER A 87 -0.28 2.21 23.08
N ARG A 88 -0.88 3.36 22.74
CA ARG A 88 -1.25 3.66 21.35
C ARG A 88 -0.04 3.60 20.41
N GLN A 89 1.13 4.04 20.86
CA GLN A 89 2.36 4.01 20.07
C GLN A 89 2.80 2.57 19.78
N LEU A 90 2.67 1.66 20.76
CA LEU A 90 2.94 0.24 20.56
C LEU A 90 1.97 -0.37 19.55
N MET A 91 0.68 -0.07 19.67
CA MET A 91 -0.35 -0.51 18.72
C MET A 91 -0.07 -0.04 17.29
N GLU A 92 0.22 1.25 17.11
CA GLU A 92 0.58 1.83 15.81
C GLU A 92 1.86 1.18 15.23
N ALA A 93 2.86 0.91 16.08
CA ALA A 93 4.08 0.23 15.67
C ALA A 93 3.81 -1.21 15.23
N MET A 94 2.95 -1.96 15.93
CA MET A 94 2.58 -3.33 15.55
C MET A 94 1.87 -3.38 14.20
N ILE A 95 0.94 -2.45 13.95
CA ILE A 95 0.25 -2.33 12.65
C ILE A 95 1.28 -2.04 11.55
N ARG A 96 2.12 -1.02 11.75
CA ARG A 96 3.10 -0.60 10.76
C ARG A 96 4.14 -1.67 10.47
N GLU A 97 4.64 -2.36 11.49
CA GLU A 97 5.59 -3.46 11.32
C GLU A 97 4.98 -4.58 10.48
N THR A 98 3.72 -4.93 10.73
CA THR A 98 3.01 -5.97 9.97
C THR A 98 2.88 -5.59 8.49
N GLU A 99 2.53 -4.33 8.19
CA GLU A 99 2.46 -3.82 6.82
C GLU A 99 3.82 -3.85 6.12
N VAL A 100 4.88 -3.40 6.79
CA VAL A 100 6.25 -3.39 6.26
C VAL A 100 6.77 -4.81 6.04
N PHE A 101 6.50 -5.72 6.97
CA PHE A 101 6.87 -7.13 6.86
C PHE A 101 6.21 -7.77 5.64
N PHE A 102 4.91 -7.55 5.44
CA PHE A 102 4.19 -8.08 4.29
C PHE A 102 4.68 -7.46 2.97
N GLU A 103 4.96 -6.16 2.93
CA GLU A 103 5.60 -5.51 1.77
C GLU A 103 6.93 -6.21 1.42
N GLN A 104 7.80 -6.46 2.41
CA GLN A 104 9.07 -7.13 2.18
C GLN A 104 8.89 -8.56 1.66
N LEU A 105 7.91 -9.30 2.19
CA LEU A 105 7.58 -10.65 1.75
C LEU A 105 7.20 -10.68 0.26
N VAL A 106 6.27 -9.81 -0.15
CA VAL A 106 5.80 -9.71 -1.55
C VAL A 106 6.94 -9.28 -2.46
N ARG A 107 7.72 -8.26 -2.06
CA ARG A 107 8.80 -7.71 -2.88
C ARG A 107 9.93 -8.72 -3.11
N GLN A 108 10.20 -9.56 -2.13
CA GLN A 108 11.30 -10.52 -2.21
C GLN A 108 10.87 -11.89 -2.74
N ASP A 109 9.60 -12.03 -3.19
CA ASP A 109 9.03 -13.31 -3.65
C ASP A 109 9.30 -14.45 -2.63
N ARG A 110 9.24 -14.10 -1.32
CA ARG A 110 9.59 -15.05 -0.26
C ARG A 110 8.40 -15.96 0.05
N SER A 111 8.72 -17.25 0.20
CA SER A 111 7.76 -18.26 0.68
C SER A 111 7.29 -17.92 2.10
N LEU A 112 6.01 -18.18 2.37
CA LEU A 112 5.37 -18.07 3.70
C LEU A 112 5.56 -19.31 4.59
N LEU A 113 6.47 -20.21 4.21
CA LEU A 113 6.71 -21.51 4.83
C LEU A 113 8.17 -21.66 5.25
#